data_AF-A0A7S2REN9-F1
#
_entry.id   AF-A0A7S2REN9-F1
#
_cell.length_a   1.000
_cell.length_b   1.000
_cell.length_c   1.000
_cell.angle_alpha   90.00
_cell.angle_beta   90.00
_cell.angle_gamma   90.00
#
_symmetry.space_group_name_H-M   'P 1'
#
loop_
_entity.id
_entity.type
_entity.pdbx_description
1 polymer ?
#
loop_
_entity_poly.entity_id
_entity_poly.type
_entity_poly.pdbx_seq_one_letter_code
_entity_poly.pdbx_strand_id
1 'polypeptide(L)'
;LGWIPYIETWSASVMKPLLPASIGEKVLARVMTLVNKVLTSGIAFLRQECEEPIPTCDIQIASSFCSIFQALFTSSPYLSSIRKKVVSDASGSSNGGTEQNDKNSEPLVDDGIDEERVLALADKLFVFSCIWSIGAGIDASYREAFDEWARREFD
;
A
#
# COMPACT_ATOMS: atom_id res chain seq x y z
N LEU A 1 -13.41 -1.55 19.81
CA LEU A 1 -13.29 -0.83 18.53
C LEU A 1 -12.93 -1.82 17.45
N GLY A 2 -13.47 -1.70 16.24
CA GLY A 2 -13.15 -2.58 15.11
C GLY A 2 -11.85 -2.16 14.41
N TRP A 3 -11.17 -3.11 13.77
CA TRP A 3 -9.92 -2.87 13.04
C TRP A 3 -10.14 -2.26 11.65
N ILE A 4 -11.28 -2.48 11.01
CA ILE A 4 -11.61 -1.84 9.72
C ILE A 4 -11.70 -0.31 9.84
N PRO A 5 -12.46 0.28 10.78
CA PRO A 5 -12.50 1.74 10.96
C PRO A 5 -11.12 2.38 11.21
N TYR A 6 -10.20 1.63 11.83
CA TYR A 6 -8.82 2.07 12.00
C TYR A 6 -8.10 2.17 10.66
N ILE A 7 -8.20 1.15 9.79
CA ILE A 7 -7.59 1.17 8.46
C ILE A 7 -8.24 2.24 7.57
N GLU A 8 -9.56 2.44 7.66
CA GLU A 8 -10.25 3.52 6.93
C GLU A 8 -9.69 4.90 7.32
N THR A 9 -9.52 5.12 8.62
CA THR A 9 -8.93 6.36 9.13
C THR A 9 -7.47 6.51 8.66
N TRP A 10 -6.66 5.46 8.74
CA TRP A 10 -5.28 5.46 8.25
C TRP A 10 -5.20 5.74 6.74
N SER A 11 -6.06 5.11 5.94
CA SER A 11 -6.14 5.32 4.50
C SER A 11 -6.45 6.78 4.16
N ALA A 12 -7.44 7.37 4.84
CA ALA A 12 -7.88 8.74 4.61
C ALA A 12 -6.90 9.80 5.13
N SER A 13 -6.27 9.57 6.29
CA SER A 13 -5.45 10.59 6.98
C SER A 13 -3.95 10.46 6.73
N VAL A 14 -3.47 9.26 6.42
CA VAL A 14 -2.03 8.97 6.26
C VAL A 14 -1.68 8.68 4.82
N MET A 15 -2.42 7.79 4.15
CA MET A 15 -2.07 7.37 2.79
C MET A 15 -2.52 8.37 1.72
N LYS A 16 -3.74 8.90 1.82
CA LYS A 16 -4.29 9.88 0.86
C LYS A 16 -3.37 11.09 0.63
N PRO A 17 -2.76 11.72 1.65
CA PRO A 17 -1.82 12.82 1.44
C PRO A 17 -0.51 12.44 0.74
N LEU A 18 -0.15 11.14 0.68
CA LEU A 18 1.09 10.67 0.05
C LEU A 18 0.95 10.43 -1.45
N LEU A 19 -0.26 10.52 -1.99
CA LEU A 19 -0.62 10.16 -3.36
C LEU A 19 -1.09 11.40 -4.15
N PRO A 20 -0.79 11.49 -5.46
CA PRO A 20 -1.40 12.48 -6.34
C PRO A 20 -2.93 12.34 -6.37
N ALA A 21 -3.65 13.45 -6.48
CA ALA A 21 -5.12 13.43 -6.54
C ALA A 21 -5.66 12.59 -7.72
N SER A 22 -4.95 12.57 -8.85
CA SER A 22 -5.34 11.84 -10.05
C SER A 22 -5.37 10.31 -9.89
N ILE A 23 -4.52 9.76 -9.00
CA ILE A 23 -4.34 8.32 -8.84
C ILE A 23 -4.69 7.82 -7.43
N GLY A 24 -4.66 8.71 -6.44
CA GLY A 24 -4.79 8.35 -5.03
C GLY A 24 -6.07 7.61 -4.73
N GLU A 25 -7.21 8.06 -5.30
CA GLU A 25 -8.49 7.39 -5.09
C GLU A 25 -8.49 5.94 -5.58
N LYS A 26 -7.91 5.68 -6.76
CA LYS A 26 -7.83 4.33 -7.33
C LYS A 26 -6.92 3.41 -6.51
N VAL A 27 -5.76 3.90 -6.07
CA VAL A 27 -4.83 3.13 -5.23
C VAL A 27 -5.46 2.80 -3.88
N LEU A 28 -6.09 3.79 -3.23
CA LEU A 28 -6.73 3.56 -1.93
C LEU A 28 -7.94 2.61 -2.06
N ALA A 29 -8.75 2.74 -3.11
CA ALA A 29 -9.85 1.82 -3.38
C ALA A 29 -9.34 0.38 -3.62
N ARG A 30 -8.22 0.24 -4.36
CA ARG A 30 -7.56 -1.05 -4.58
C ARG A 30 -7.07 -1.65 -3.26
N VAL A 31 -6.36 -0.89 -2.44
CA VAL A 31 -5.88 -1.35 -1.12
C VAL A 31 -7.05 -1.73 -0.22
N MET A 32 -8.11 -0.91 -0.15
CA MET A 32 -9.29 -1.23 0.67
C MET A 32 -10.05 -2.47 0.17
N THR A 33 -10.07 -2.72 -1.13
CA THR A 33 -10.65 -3.95 -1.69
C THR A 33 -9.86 -5.18 -1.22
N LEU A 34 -8.53 -5.11 -1.26
CA LEU A 34 -7.66 -6.18 -0.79
C LEU A 34 -7.72 -6.36 0.74
N VAL A 35 -7.86 -5.27 1.51
CA VAL A 35 -8.09 -5.33 2.96
C VAL A 35 -9.37 -6.10 3.27
N ASN A 36 -10.49 -5.71 2.66
CA ASN A 36 -11.78 -6.33 2.93
C ASN A 36 -11.82 -7.81 2.54
N LYS A 37 -11.14 -8.18 1.46
CA LYS A 37 -11.07 -9.56 0.98
C LYS A 37 -10.01 -10.37 1.73
N VAL A 38 -8.74 -10.03 1.50
CA VAL A 38 -7.60 -10.89 1.83
C VAL A 38 -7.15 -10.70 3.27
N LEU A 39 -7.05 -9.47 3.77
CA LEU A 39 -6.65 -9.24 5.17
C LEU A 39 -7.71 -9.80 6.13
N THR A 40 -9.00 -9.63 5.81
CA THR A 40 -10.09 -10.29 6.55
C THR A 40 -9.99 -11.82 6.50
N SER A 41 -9.80 -12.41 5.30
CA SER A 41 -9.61 -13.86 5.14
C SER A 41 -8.44 -14.38 5.97
N GLY A 42 -7.32 -13.65 5.96
CA GLY A 42 -6.12 -14.05 6.66
C GLY A 42 -6.19 -13.92 8.18
N ILE A 43 -6.86 -12.88 8.69
CA ILE A 43 -7.19 -12.79 10.11
C ILE A 43 -8.13 -13.94 10.50
N ALA A 44 -9.15 -14.26 9.68
CA ALA A 44 -10.03 -15.38 9.97
C ALA A 44 -9.28 -16.72 10.00
N PHE A 45 -8.40 -16.97 9.02
CA PHE A 45 -7.51 -18.14 8.97
C PHE A 45 -6.66 -18.24 10.24
N LEU A 46 -5.98 -17.15 10.62
CA LEU A 46 -5.15 -17.11 11.83
C LEU A 46 -5.93 -17.51 13.09
N ARG A 47 -7.19 -17.07 13.21
CA ARG A 47 -8.02 -17.31 14.39
C ARG A 47 -8.66 -18.70 14.42
N GLN A 48 -8.85 -19.32 13.26
CA GLN A 48 -9.58 -20.58 13.13
C GLN A 48 -8.65 -21.79 12.96
N GLU A 49 -7.53 -21.60 12.28
CA GLU A 49 -6.68 -22.69 11.78
C GLU A 49 -5.24 -22.64 12.34
N CYS A 50 -4.89 -21.63 13.14
CA CYS A 50 -3.54 -21.42 13.65
C CYS A 50 -3.53 -21.11 15.15
N GLU A 51 -2.34 -21.21 15.75
CA GLU A 51 -2.06 -20.70 17.09
C GLU A 51 -0.90 -19.71 17.07
N GLU A 52 -1.02 -18.68 17.90
CA GLU A 52 0.05 -17.72 18.17
C GLU A 52 0.63 -18.02 19.56
N PRO A 53 1.96 -18.25 19.70
CA PRO A 53 2.58 -18.42 21.00
C PRO A 53 2.38 -17.21 21.92
N ILE A 54 2.25 -16.03 21.32
CA ILE A 54 1.88 -14.78 21.97
C ILE A 54 0.64 -14.25 21.24
N PRO A 55 -0.56 -14.37 21.83
CA PRO A 55 -1.80 -13.96 21.18
C PRO A 55 -1.79 -12.48 20.80
N THR A 56 -2.21 -12.19 19.57
CA THR A 56 -2.48 -10.82 19.13
C THR A 56 -3.97 -10.59 19.00
N CYS A 57 -4.38 -9.33 19.14
CA CYS A 57 -5.71 -8.86 18.77
C CYS A 57 -5.70 -8.40 17.31
N ASP A 58 -6.84 -8.47 16.63
CA ASP A 58 -6.96 -8.10 15.19
C ASP A 58 -6.53 -6.66 14.91
N ILE A 59 -6.75 -5.75 15.85
CA ILE A 59 -6.28 -4.35 15.75
C ILE A 59 -4.75 -4.24 15.74
N GLN A 60 -4.03 -5.15 16.40
CA GLN A 60 -2.57 -5.19 16.40
C GLN A 60 -2.05 -5.68 15.05
N ILE A 61 -2.72 -6.67 14.44
CA ILE A 61 -2.41 -7.13 13.08
C ILE A 61 -2.66 -6.00 12.07
N ALA A 62 -3.82 -5.33 12.14
CA ALA A 62 -4.13 -4.20 11.28
C ALA A 62 -3.14 -3.04 11.44
N SER A 63 -2.72 -2.74 12.67
CA SER A 63 -1.69 -1.72 12.95
C SER A 63 -0.33 -2.10 12.35
N SER A 64 0.07 -3.37 12.51
CA SER A 64 1.30 -3.92 11.92
C SER A 64 1.26 -3.82 10.39
N PHE A 65 0.16 -4.26 9.77
CA PHE A 65 -0.08 -4.14 8.33
C PHE A 65 0.07 -2.69 7.85
N CYS A 66 -0.65 -1.73 8.48
CA CYS A 66 -0.58 -0.32 8.11
C CYS A 66 0.85 0.23 8.22
N SER A 67 1.56 -0.13 9.28
CA SER A 67 2.94 0.32 9.53
C SER A 67 3.91 -0.20 8.47
N ILE A 68 3.85 -1.50 8.16
CA ILE A 68 4.71 -2.13 7.15
C ILE A 68 4.39 -1.55 5.77
N PHE A 69 3.10 -1.47 5.41
CA PHE A 69 2.69 -0.94 4.11
C PHE A 69 3.15 0.50 3.93
N GLN A 70 2.90 1.36 4.91
CA GLN A 70 3.30 2.76 4.88
C GLN A 70 4.82 2.91 4.78
N ALA A 71 5.59 2.12 5.56
CA ALA A 71 7.04 2.17 5.51
C ALA A 71 7.55 1.83 4.10
N LEU A 72 7.11 0.72 3.52
CA LEU A 72 7.53 0.30 2.17
C LEU A 72 7.08 1.29 1.09
N PHE A 73 5.86 1.80 1.20
CA PHE A 73 5.33 2.79 0.28
C PHE A 73 6.14 4.09 0.32
N THR A 74 6.52 4.54 1.51
CA THR A 74 7.28 5.78 1.69
C THR A 74 8.75 5.66 1.33
N SER A 75 9.35 4.49 1.50
CA SER A 75 10.75 4.20 1.16
C SER A 75 10.99 3.96 -0.34
N SER A 76 9.95 3.71 -1.14
CA SER A 76 10.11 3.45 -2.57
C SER A 76 10.64 4.67 -3.33
N PRO A 77 11.83 4.58 -3.98
CA PRO A 77 12.36 5.69 -4.79
C PRO A 77 11.43 6.07 -5.93
N TYR A 78 10.76 5.09 -6.55
CA TYR A 78 9.80 5.31 -7.62
C TYR A 78 8.60 6.17 -7.14
N LEU A 79 8.01 5.80 -6.01
CA LEU A 79 6.89 6.55 -5.42
C LEU A 79 7.32 7.92 -4.89
N SER A 80 8.57 8.06 -4.46
CA SER A 80 9.13 9.35 -4.04
C SER A 80 9.16 10.37 -5.19
N SER A 81 9.49 9.93 -6.41
CA SER A 81 9.48 10.78 -7.61
C SER A 81 8.05 11.20 -7.98
N ILE A 82 7.09 10.29 -7.86
CA ILE A 82 5.67 10.59 -8.06
C ILE A 82 5.19 11.62 -7.03
N ARG A 83 5.54 11.46 -5.74
CA ARG A 83 5.18 12.42 -4.69
C ARG A 83 5.80 13.80 -4.90
N LYS A 84 7.03 13.89 -5.41
CA LYS A 84 7.67 15.18 -5.74
C LYS A 84 6.91 15.94 -6.83
N LYS A 85 6.38 15.24 -7.85
CA LYS A 85 5.51 15.85 -8.87
C LYS A 85 4.24 16.46 -8.25
N VAL A 86 3.64 15.81 -7.25
CA VAL A 86 2.49 16.37 -6.51
C VAL A 86 2.82 17.71 -5.84
N VAL A 87 4.01 17.81 -5.23
CA VAL A 87 4.44 19.03 -4.53
C VAL A 87 4.72 20.17 -5.52
N SER A 88 5.25 19.88 -6.70
CA SER A 88 5.45 20.89 -7.75
C SER A 88 4.13 21.38 -8.33
N ASP A 89 3.17 20.48 -8.57
CA ASP A 89 1.86 20.86 -9.11
C ASP A 89 1.03 21.67 -8.12
N ALA A 90 1.16 21.38 -6.81
CA ALA A 90 0.49 22.12 -5.75
C ALA A 90 1.11 23.52 -5.48
N SER A 91 2.38 23.73 -5.81
CA SER A 91 3.09 25.00 -5.59
C SER A 91 3.11 25.94 -6.81
N GLY A 92 2.65 25.49 -7.98
CA GLY A 92 2.71 26.21 -9.26
C GLY A 92 1.62 27.25 -9.57
N SER A 93 0.76 27.63 -8.61
CA SER A 93 -0.29 28.63 -8.86
C SER A 93 0.09 30.02 -8.31
N SER A 94 1.07 30.69 -8.92
CA SER A 94 1.13 32.16 -9.03
C SER A 94 2.17 32.66 -10.07
N ASN A 95 1.64 33.35 -11.09
CA ASN A 95 2.21 34.34 -12.05
C ASN A 95 3.44 34.03 -12.96
N GLY A 96 3.16 33.73 -14.23
CA GLY A 96 3.51 34.50 -15.46
C GLY A 96 4.96 34.80 -15.89
N GLY A 97 5.34 34.35 -17.10
CA GLY A 97 6.12 35.17 -18.08
C GLY A 97 7.47 34.65 -18.63
N THR A 98 7.41 33.99 -19.80
CA THR A 98 8.31 34.02 -21.00
C THR A 98 9.78 33.55 -21.02
N GLU A 99 10.05 32.76 -22.09
CA GLU A 99 11.26 32.60 -22.95
C GLU A 99 12.25 31.42 -22.78
N GLN A 100 12.49 30.77 -23.93
CA GLN A 100 13.18 29.51 -24.25
C GLN A 100 14.72 29.56 -24.15
N ASN A 101 15.35 28.39 -23.93
CA ASN A 101 16.46 27.96 -24.80
C ASN A 101 16.71 26.43 -24.77
N ASP A 102 16.84 25.84 -25.96
CA ASP A 102 17.03 24.42 -26.27
C ASP A 102 18.43 23.88 -25.96
N LYS A 103 18.53 22.58 -25.63
CA LYS A 103 19.32 21.54 -26.36
C LYS A 103 19.37 20.20 -25.59
N ASN A 104 19.09 19.12 -26.34
CA ASN A 104 18.98 17.69 -25.97
C ASN A 104 17.61 17.24 -25.45
N SER A 105 16.60 17.28 -26.32
CA SER A 105 15.36 16.51 -26.15
C SER A 105 15.59 15.06 -26.59
N GLU A 106 16.01 14.23 -25.62
CA GLU A 106 15.68 12.81 -25.61
C GLU A 106 14.15 12.64 -25.79
N PRO A 107 13.68 11.54 -26.42
CA PRO A 107 12.27 11.37 -26.71
C PRO A 107 11.47 11.46 -25.41
N LEU A 108 10.53 12.40 -25.40
CA LEU A 108 9.57 12.67 -24.32
C LEU A 108 8.92 11.35 -23.89
N VAL A 109 9.37 10.83 -22.74
CA VAL A 109 8.81 9.64 -22.13
C VAL A 109 7.41 10.02 -21.64
N ASP A 110 6.41 9.47 -22.33
CA ASP A 110 4.98 9.43 -22.02
C ASP A 110 4.58 10.03 -20.65
N ASP A 111 3.82 11.13 -20.70
CA ASP A 111 3.40 11.91 -19.53
C ASP A 111 2.31 11.21 -18.68
N GLY A 112 2.10 9.92 -18.90
CA GLY A 112 1.38 9.05 -18.00
C GLY A 112 2.25 8.72 -16.78
N ILE A 113 1.89 9.24 -15.61
CA ILE A 113 2.14 8.45 -14.39
C ILE A 113 1.60 7.07 -14.71
N ASP A 114 2.47 6.07 -14.80
CA ASP A 114 2.09 4.71 -15.13
C ASP A 114 1.26 4.17 -13.97
N GLU A 115 -0.03 4.47 -14.04
CA GLU A 115 -1.03 4.16 -13.04
C GLU A 115 -1.04 2.68 -12.76
N GLU A 116 -0.90 1.90 -13.82
CA GLU A 116 -0.76 0.45 -13.78
C GLU A 116 0.47 0.04 -12.96
N ARG A 117 1.64 0.66 -13.16
CA ARG A 117 2.83 0.41 -12.32
C ARG A 117 2.61 0.77 -10.86
N VAL A 118 1.92 1.86 -10.56
CA VAL A 118 1.63 2.26 -9.16
C VAL A 118 0.68 1.27 -8.50
N LEU A 119 -0.37 0.85 -9.21
CA LEU A 119 -1.30 -0.17 -8.74
C LEU A 119 -0.61 -1.52 -8.56
N ALA A 120 0.20 -1.96 -9.52
CA ALA A 120 0.98 -3.20 -9.44
C ALA A 120 1.99 -3.16 -8.28
N LEU A 121 2.59 -2.00 -8.01
CA LEU A 121 3.44 -1.82 -6.84
C LEU A 121 2.62 -1.89 -5.54
N ALA A 122 1.46 -1.22 -5.48
CA ALA A 122 0.57 -1.28 -4.32
C ALA A 122 0.13 -2.71 -4.02
N ASP A 123 -0.19 -3.51 -5.05
CA ASP A 123 -0.51 -4.93 -4.90
C ASP A 123 0.67 -5.71 -4.29
N LYS A 124 1.89 -5.56 -4.83
CA LYS A 124 3.09 -6.22 -4.28
C LYS A 124 3.38 -5.82 -2.83
N LEU A 125 3.24 -4.53 -2.51
CA LEU A 125 3.42 -4.02 -1.16
C LEU A 125 2.33 -4.55 -0.22
N PHE A 126 1.10 -4.68 -0.71
CA PHE A 126 -0.02 -5.26 0.04
C PHE A 126 0.29 -6.70 0.41
N VAL A 127 0.66 -7.55 -0.56
CA VAL A 127 0.98 -8.96 -0.33
C VAL A 127 2.05 -9.10 0.74
N PHE A 128 3.16 -8.38 0.59
CA PHE A 128 4.26 -8.42 1.55
C PHE A 128 3.81 -7.98 2.96
N SER A 129 3.08 -6.87 3.05
CA SER A 129 2.61 -6.32 4.33
C SER A 129 1.62 -7.27 5.00
N CYS A 130 0.74 -7.89 4.23
CA CYS A 130 -0.25 -8.86 4.70
C CYS A 130 0.45 -10.09 5.29
N ILE A 131 1.34 -10.72 4.52
CA ILE A 131 2.10 -11.90 4.94
C ILE A 131 2.87 -11.63 6.23
N TRP A 132 3.58 -10.50 6.31
CA TRP A 132 4.35 -10.15 7.50
C TRP A 132 3.49 -9.71 8.69
N SER A 133 2.31 -9.16 8.47
CA SER A 133 1.41 -8.78 9.56
C SER A 133 0.71 -9.98 10.21
N ILE A 134 0.35 -11.00 9.42
CA ILE A 134 -0.37 -12.19 9.90
C ILE A 134 0.63 -13.27 10.32
N GLY A 135 1.59 -13.58 9.46
CA GLY A 135 2.51 -14.71 9.62
C GLY A 135 3.60 -14.52 10.68
N ALA A 136 3.87 -13.29 11.10
CA ALA A 136 4.96 -13.02 12.05
C ALA A 136 4.74 -13.63 13.44
N GLY A 137 3.48 -13.76 13.87
CA GLY A 137 3.10 -14.29 15.18
C GLY A 137 2.75 -15.79 15.18
N ILE A 138 2.68 -16.42 14.00
CA ILE A 138 2.22 -17.81 13.86
C ILE A 138 3.27 -18.77 14.41
N ASP A 139 2.82 -19.79 15.16
CA ASP A 139 3.69 -20.87 15.61
C ASP A 139 4.30 -21.62 14.41
N ALA A 140 5.56 -22.06 14.57
CA ALA A 140 6.30 -22.69 13.47
C ALA A 140 5.60 -23.92 12.86
N SER A 141 4.77 -24.62 13.64
CA SER A 141 4.01 -25.80 13.19
C SER A 141 2.96 -25.48 12.12
N TYR A 142 2.46 -24.24 12.03
CA TYR A 142 1.43 -23.85 11.06
C TYR A 142 2.00 -23.15 9.80
N ARG A 143 3.33 -23.07 9.65
CA ARG A 143 3.96 -22.37 8.52
C ARG A 143 3.59 -22.97 7.17
N GLU A 144 3.48 -24.29 7.07
CA GLU A 144 3.07 -24.96 5.83
C GLU A 144 1.61 -24.63 5.47
N ALA A 145 0.70 -24.73 6.44
CA ALA A 145 -0.70 -24.36 6.25
C ALA A 145 -0.86 -22.88 5.88
N PHE A 146 -0.06 -22.00 6.49
CA PHE A 146 -0.06 -20.58 6.15
C PHE A 146 0.49 -20.31 4.73
N ASP A 147 1.54 -21.01 4.29
CA ASP A 147 2.04 -20.89 2.91
C ASP A 147 0.98 -21.34 1.89
N GLU A 148 0.28 -22.47 2.16
CA GLU A 148 -0.81 -22.95 1.31
C GLU A 148 -1.98 -21.95 1.25
N TRP A 149 -2.38 -21.41 2.40
CA TRP A 149 -3.39 -20.35 2.46
C TRP A 149 -2.95 -19.13 1.64
N ALA A 150 -1.70 -18.67 1.82
CA ALA A 150 -1.19 -17.48 1.14
C ALA A 150 -1.19 -17.67 -0.38
N ARG A 151 -0.70 -18.82 -0.88
CA ARG A 151 -0.73 -19.14 -2.32
C ARG A 151 -2.15 -19.09 -2.87
N ARG A 152 -3.11 -19.71 -2.18
CA ARG A 152 -4.51 -19.73 -2.62
C ARG A 152 -5.14 -18.34 -2.70
N GLU A 153 -4.77 -17.43 -1.81
CA GLU A 153 -5.34 -16.07 -1.78
C GLU A 153 -4.67 -15.10 -2.78
N PHE A 154 -3.42 -15.35 -3.16
CA PHE A 154 -2.61 -14.42 -3.97
C PHE A 154 -2.23 -14.90 -5.39
N ASP A 155 -2.37 -16.20 -5.69
CA ASP A 155 -2.23 -16.76 -7.05
C ASP A 155 -3.47 -16.49 -7.93
#